data_AF-A0A6M5IWK3-F1
#
_entry.id   AF-A0A6M5IWK3-F1
#
_cell.length_a   1.000
_cell.length_b   1.000
_cell.length_c   1.000
_cell.angle_alpha   90.00
_cell.angle_beta   90.00
_cell.angle_gamma   90.00
#
_symmetry.space_group_name_H-M   'P 1'
#
loop_
_entity.id
_entity.type
_entity.pdbx_description
1 polymer ?
#
loop_
_entity_poly.entity_id
_entity_poly.type
_entity_poly.pdbx_seq_one_letter_code
_entity_poly.pdbx_strand_id
1 'polypeptide(L)'
;MSEEETVKKVATKVRDITGWHGDAQLFKLEPPLEKSGPFVVVSAVDLPVYIPDYRTSETMIFPCDEAGEHVDFGEVAFVPYKSHVDALADLGYEVA
;
A
#
# COMPACT_ATOMS: atom_id res chain seq x y z
N MET A 1 -3.25 -11.48 33.35
CA MET A 1 -3.84 -10.75 32.23
C MET A 1 -2.73 -9.89 31.67
N SER A 2 -2.07 -10.37 30.63
CA SER A 2 -0.95 -9.64 30.01
C SER A 2 -1.57 -8.54 29.17
N GLU A 3 -1.19 -7.29 29.43
CA GLU A 3 -1.50 -6.17 28.55
C GLU A 3 -0.84 -6.47 27.20
N GLU A 4 -1.65 -6.76 26.18
CA GLU A 4 -1.19 -6.71 24.80
C GLU A 4 -0.87 -5.24 24.52
N GLU A 5 0.40 -4.86 24.65
CA GLU A 5 0.91 -3.63 24.03
C GLU A 5 0.55 -3.71 22.55
N THR A 6 -0.48 -2.98 22.14
CA THR A 6 -0.79 -2.77 20.73
C THR A 6 0.37 -1.98 20.13
N VAL A 7 1.31 -2.71 19.53
CA VAL A 7 2.42 -2.11 18.79
C VAL A 7 1.81 -1.20 17.73
N LYS A 8 2.05 0.11 17.88
CA LYS A 8 1.55 1.10 16.94
C LYS A 8 2.13 0.80 15.56
N LYS A 9 1.24 0.60 14.58
CA LYS A 9 1.62 0.38 13.19
C LYS A 9 1.69 1.73 12.47
N VAL A 10 2.86 2.06 11.92
CA VAL A 10 3.14 3.32 11.24
C VAL A 10 3.65 3.05 9.83
N ALA A 11 3.10 3.77 8.85
CA ALA A 11 3.59 3.80 7.48
C ALA A 11 4.21 5.17 7.20
N THR A 12 5.50 5.21 6.90
CA THR A 12 6.20 6.45 6.58
C THR A 12 6.43 6.54 5.08
N LYS A 13 5.99 7.62 4.45
CA LYS A 13 6.28 7.87 3.03
C LYS A 13 7.78 8.07 2.85
N VAL A 14 8.39 7.26 1.98
CA VAL A 14 9.81 7.37 1.63
C VAL A 14 9.99 8.31 0.46
N ARG A 15 9.28 8.06 -0.65
CA ARG A 15 9.31 8.88 -1.88
C ARG A 15 8.14 8.54 -2.80
N ASP A 16 7.86 9.43 -3.75
CA ASP A 16 7.07 9.09 -4.92
C ASP A 16 7.87 8.15 -5.83
N ILE A 17 7.20 7.21 -6.51
CA ILE A 17 7.84 6.27 -7.44
C ILE A 17 7.30 6.43 -8.85
N THR A 18 8.20 6.41 -9.83
CA THR A 18 7.87 6.48 -11.25
C THR A 18 8.03 5.11 -11.90
N GLY A 19 7.27 4.83 -12.96
CA GLY A 19 7.35 3.56 -13.70
C GLY A 19 6.31 2.52 -13.27
N TRP A 20 5.62 2.75 -12.16
CA TRP A 20 4.38 2.07 -11.80
C TRP A 20 3.19 2.74 -12.49
N HIS A 21 2.14 1.96 -12.77
CA HIS A 21 0.89 2.54 -13.25
C HIS A 21 0.24 3.41 -12.17
N GLY A 22 -0.39 4.51 -12.58
CA GLY A 22 -1.11 5.39 -11.67
C GLY A 22 -0.22 6.30 -10.83
N ASP A 23 -0.77 6.78 -9.71
CA ASP A 23 -0.06 7.54 -8.69
C ASP A 23 0.50 6.57 -7.65
N ALA A 24 1.81 6.40 -7.64
CA ALA A 24 2.48 5.39 -6.84
C ALA A 24 3.49 6.01 -5.86
N GLN A 25 3.50 5.48 -4.65
CA GLN A 25 4.36 5.95 -3.56
C GLN A 25 4.99 4.77 -2.82
N LEU A 26 6.25 4.93 -2.45
CA LEU A 26 6.99 3.97 -1.62
C LEU A 26 6.79 4.32 -0.14
N PHE A 27 6.36 3.35 0.65
CA PHE A 27 6.22 3.46 2.09
C PHE A 27 7.10 2.44 2.82
N LYS A 28 7.59 2.86 3.99
CA LYS A 28 8.21 1.98 4.97
C LYS A 28 7.22 1.71 6.11
N LEU A 29 6.98 0.45 6.40
CA LEU A 29 6.06 -0.07 7.41
C LEU A 29 6.83 -0.46 8.68
N GLU A 30 6.32 -0.01 9.82
CA GLU A 30 6.79 -0.38 11.14
C GLU A 30 5.59 -0.77 12.00
N PRO A 31 5.43 -2.04 12.42
CA PRO A 31 6.29 -3.18 12.13
C PRO A 31 6.23 -3.58 10.64
N PRO A 32 7.19 -4.38 10.14
CA PRO A 32 7.14 -4.91 8.78
C PRO A 32 5.92 -5.83 8.55
N LEU A 33 5.47 -5.95 7.30
CA LEU A 33 4.52 -7.00 6.94
C LEU A 33 5.18 -8.38 7.06
N GLU A 34 4.45 -9.34 7.63
CA GLU A 34 4.94 -10.71 7.72
C GLU A 34 5.28 -11.25 6.32
N LYS A 35 6.49 -11.79 6.17
CA LYS A 35 7.03 -12.39 4.92
C LYS A 35 7.37 -11.42 3.78
N SER A 36 6.89 -10.18 3.82
CA SER A 36 7.05 -9.18 2.75
C SER A 36 8.08 -8.08 3.05
N GLY A 37 8.58 -8.02 4.29
CA GLY A 37 9.54 -7.01 4.70
C GLY A 37 8.90 -5.63 4.95
N PRO A 38 9.72 -4.60 5.19
CA PRO A 38 9.22 -3.31 5.65
C PRO A 38 8.82 -2.37 4.52
N PHE A 39 9.05 -2.69 3.25
CA PHE A 39 8.80 -1.75 2.16
C PHE A 39 7.62 -2.18 1.29
N VAL A 40 6.73 -1.24 1.00
CA VAL A 40 5.60 -1.45 0.09
C VAL A 40 5.45 -0.29 -0.89
N VAL A 41 5.08 -0.62 -2.12
CA VAL A 41 4.55 0.37 -3.07
C VAL A 41 3.04 0.39 -2.92
N VAL A 42 2.48 1.58 -2.74
CA VAL A 42 1.04 1.82 -2.77
C VAL A 42 0.74 2.56 -4.06
N SER A 43 -0.07 1.95 -4.94
CA SER A 43 -0.33 2.44 -6.29
C SER A 43 -1.83 2.66 -6.49
N ALA A 44 -2.21 3.92 -6.75
CA ALA A 44 -3.57 4.35 -7.03
C ALA A 44 -3.77 4.50 -8.54
N VAL A 45 -4.59 3.63 -9.13
CA VAL A 45 -4.79 3.50 -10.58
C VAL A 45 -6.24 3.81 -10.96
N ASP A 46 -6.43 4.27 -12.21
CA ASP A 46 -7.73 4.13 -12.87
C ASP A 46 -7.66 2.89 -13.76
N LEU A 47 -8.45 1.86 -13.44
CA LEU A 47 -8.61 0.74 -14.35
C LEU A 47 -9.64 1.08 -15.44
N PRO A 48 -9.31 0.87 -16.74
CA PRO A 48 -10.25 1.08 -17.82
C PRO A 48 -11.22 -0.11 -17.89
N VAL A 49 -12.21 -0.14 -17.01
CA VAL A 49 -13.32 -1.08 -17.15
C VAL A 49 -14.33 -0.50 -18.13
N TYR A 50 -14.55 -1.20 -19.24
CA TYR A 50 -15.52 -0.83 -20.28
C TYR A 50 -16.97 -1.13 -19.87
N ILE A 51 -17.34 -0.79 -18.63
CA ILE A 51 -18.72 -0.84 -18.14
C ILE A 51 -19.13 0.63 -17.93
N PRO A 52 -20.16 1.13 -18.63
CA PRO A 52 -20.67 2.48 -18.42
C PRO A 52 -20.96 2.73 -16.93
N ASP A 53 -20.54 3.89 -16.42
CA ASP A 53 -20.66 4.31 -15.02
C ASP A 53 -19.85 3.52 -13.97
N TYR A 54 -19.02 2.57 -14.40
CA TYR A 54 -18.10 1.85 -13.51
C TYR A 54 -16.74 2.54 -13.47
N ARG A 55 -16.51 3.37 -12.45
CA ARG A 55 -15.19 3.93 -12.16
C ARG A 55 -14.46 3.02 -11.18
N THR A 56 -13.54 2.20 -11.68
CA THR A 56 -12.60 1.43 -10.84
C THR A 56 -11.34 2.23 -10.65
N SER A 57 -11.50 3.34 -9.94
CA SER A 57 -10.38 3.91 -9.22
C SER A 57 -10.05 2.96 -8.08
N GLU A 58 -8.82 2.48 -8.02
CA GLU A 58 -8.39 1.44 -7.10
C GLU A 58 -7.03 1.79 -6.53
N THR A 59 -6.77 1.39 -5.29
CA THR A 59 -5.45 1.50 -4.67
C THR A 59 -4.98 0.12 -4.23
N MET A 60 -3.82 -0.30 -4.73
CA MET A 60 -3.22 -1.60 -4.46
C MET A 60 -1.91 -1.44 -3.70
N ILE A 61 -1.58 -2.43 -2.87
CA ILE A 61 -0.33 -2.48 -2.09
C ILE A 61 0.50 -3.69 -2.52
N PHE A 62 1.75 -3.45 -2.92
CA PHE A 62 2.68 -4.49 -3.36
C PHE A 62 3.94 -4.52 -2.49
N PRO A 63 4.41 -5.71 -2.06
CA PRO A 63 5.71 -5.88 -1.44
C PRO A 63 6.85 -5.43 -2.36
N CYS A 64 7.77 -4.65 -1.83
CA CYS A 64 8.92 -4.20 -2.60
C CYS A 64 10.19 -4.15 -1.73
N ASP A 65 11.32 -3.88 -2.37
CA ASP A 65 12.56 -3.56 -1.68
C ASP A 65 12.69 -2.04 -1.44
N GLU A 66 13.82 -1.61 -0.87
CA GLU A 66 14.10 -0.18 -0.63
C GLU A 66 14.24 0.65 -1.93
N ALA A 67 14.51 -0.01 -3.07
CA ALA A 67 14.51 0.62 -4.38
C ALA A 67 13.09 0.83 -4.91
N GLY A 68 12.11 0.09 -4.40
CA GLY A 68 10.73 0.08 -4.88
C GLY A 68 10.51 -0.92 -6.02
N GLU A 69 11.43 -1.87 -6.17
CA GLU A 69 11.29 -3.01 -7.07
C GLU A 69 10.43 -4.10 -6.41
N HIS A 70 9.55 -4.72 -7.17
CA HIS A 70 8.66 -5.77 -6.63
C HIS A 70 9.50 -6.95 -6.11
N VAL A 71 9.24 -7.36 -4.88
CA VAL A 71 9.82 -8.59 -4.31
C VAL A 71 8.89 -9.77 -4.57
N ASP A 72 7.59 -9.50 -4.66
CA ASP A 72 6.53 -10.42 -5.04
C ASP A 72 5.43 -9.65 -5.78
N PHE A 73 4.76 -10.30 -6.72
CA PHE A 73 3.60 -9.75 -7.42
C PHE A 73 2.28 -10.04 -6.70
N GLY A 74 2.31 -10.75 -5.57
CA GLY A 74 1.16 -10.91 -4.68
C GLY A 74 0.74 -9.59 -4.06
N GLU A 75 -0.44 -9.09 -4.44
CA GLU A 75 -1.06 -7.92 -3.81
C GLU A 75 -1.39 -8.21 -2.33
N VAL A 76 -0.97 -7.31 -1.45
CA VAL A 76 -1.18 -7.45 0.01
C VAL A 76 -2.54 -6.90 0.42
N ALA A 77 -2.98 -5.83 -0.25
CA ALA A 77 -4.25 -5.19 0.00
C ALA A 77 -4.78 -4.55 -1.26
N PHE A 78 -6.10 -4.43 -1.29
CA PHE A 78 -6.89 -3.81 -2.33
C PHE A 78 -7.97 -2.98 -1.67
N VAL A 79 -8.00 -1.68 -1.96
CA VAL A 79 -9.11 -0.81 -1.54
C VAL A 79 -9.74 -0.13 -2.74
N PRO A 80 -11.08 0.01 -2.73
CA PRO A 80 -11.74 0.88 -3.69
C PRO A 80 -11.28 2.33 -3.47
N TYR A 81 -11.32 3.13 -4.53
CA TYR A 81 -10.95 4.55 -4.58
C TYR A 81 -9.43 4.82 -4.56
N LYS A 82 -9.05 6.06 -4.92
CA LYS A 82 -7.65 6.53 -4.98
C LYS A 82 -7.23 7.15 -3.65
N SER A 83 -6.78 6.32 -2.72
CA SER A 83 -6.31 6.82 -1.43
C SER A 83 -5.24 5.89 -0.86
N HIS A 84 -3.99 6.37 -0.87
CA HIS A 84 -2.88 5.64 -0.26
C HIS A 84 -3.07 5.49 1.24
N VAL A 85 -3.64 6.52 1.90
CA VAL A 85 -3.90 6.53 3.34
C VAL A 85 -4.93 5.48 3.71
N ASP A 86 -6.05 5.41 2.98
CA ASP A 86 -7.11 4.44 3.28
C ASP A 86 -6.63 3.00 3.03
N ALA A 87 -5.82 2.78 1.99
CA ALA A 87 -5.21 1.49 1.72
C ALA A 87 -4.29 1.01 2.87
N LEU A 88 -3.48 1.91 3.42
CA LEU A 88 -2.60 1.61 4.55
C LEU A 88 -3.38 1.46 5.86
N ALA A 89 -4.47 2.23 6.03
CA ALA A 89 -5.36 2.12 7.18
C ALA A 89 -6.11 0.78 7.21
N ASP A 90 -6.48 0.22 6.05
CA ASP A 90 -7.09 -1.12 5.95
C ASP A 90 -6.13 -2.23 6.45
N LEU A 91 -4.81 -2.04 6.27
CA LEU A 91 -3.77 -2.87 6.86
C LEU A 91 -3.48 -2.56 8.35
N GLY A 92 -4.17 -1.57 8.91
CA GLY A 92 -4.06 -1.10 10.28
C GLY A 92 -2.89 -0.15 10.53
N TYR A 93 -2.28 0.45 9.48
CA TYR A 93 -1.20 1.42 9.62
C TYR A 93 -1.71 2.85 9.62
N GLU A 94 -1.12 3.68 10.47
CA GLU A 94 -1.28 5.14 10.39
C GLU A 94 -0.18 5.74 9.53
N VAL A 95 -0.54 6.63 8.60
CA VAL A 95 0.46 7.38 7.82
C VAL A 95 1.02 8.53 8.67
N ALA A 96 2.35 8.61 8.77
CA ALA A 96 3.08 9.65 9.51
C ALA A 96 3.66 10.75 8.61
#